data_AF-A0A0S7ZZF4-F1
#
_entry.id   AF-A0A0S7ZZF4-F1
#
_cell.length_a   1.000
_cell.length_b   1.000
_cell.length_c   1.000
_cell.angle_alpha   90.00
_cell.angle_beta   90.00
_cell.angle_gamma   90.00
#
_symmetry.space_group_name_H-M   'P 1'
#
loop_
_entity.id
_entity.type
_entity.pdbx_description
1 polymer ?
#
loop_
_entity_poly.entity_id
_entity_poly.type
_entity_poly.pdbx_seq_one_letter_code
_entity_poly.pdbx_strand_id
1 'polypeptide(L)'
;MLEKRLTRLLTEQAVDDASYLWLLREQAVTSPNYNRFEVTELDERLEGYLDFIKLANEFGWQACEENLSWKDAGEIFVGCVTAFGTNNPKIIDSVIDVGCQSLELSQGIVSALAWENGDKTEAIIHRLLNSMEPIQKRIAIGASGVLRKDIGQSLNENLTFESTDVRSRALKAVGELGRKDLLEACIGHIDNDDEDCRFWSAWSAALLGSLDAALPALQSVSLSDSKYSEKACDLTGRIMNVELAQDWLQELGNSQSKLRQAVIFAGAVGMPVLVSWLINIMTIPELARKAAESFVNITGADLIDFDLAGDEPAGFEVGPSENPEDEFVEMDADEDLPWPDVDKIAQWWANYKDHYAAHERYLCGQPINVESLNRIIDIGKQTHRHAAALELTLISPGKPLIEVRARSA
;
A
#
# COMPACT_ATOMS: atom_id res chain seq x y z
N MET A 1 -18.13 -43.10 -5.42
CA MET A 1 -19.08 -42.23 -4.69
C MET A 1 -18.39 -41.56 -3.51
N LEU A 2 -17.68 -42.30 -2.66
CA LEU A 2 -16.89 -41.74 -1.56
C LEU A 2 -15.78 -40.78 -2.04
N GLU A 3 -15.04 -41.18 -3.08
CA GLU A 3 -13.96 -40.38 -3.68
C GLU A 3 -14.43 -39.04 -4.22
N LYS A 4 -15.50 -39.01 -5.05
CA LYS A 4 -16.12 -37.76 -5.52
C LYS A 4 -16.59 -36.84 -4.39
N ARG A 5 -17.12 -37.41 -3.30
CA ARG A 5 -17.54 -36.62 -2.13
C ARG A 5 -16.35 -36.03 -1.37
N LEU A 6 -15.27 -36.79 -1.24
CA LEU A 6 -14.03 -36.33 -0.62
C LEU A 6 -13.37 -35.23 -1.46
N THR A 7 -13.26 -35.43 -2.78
CA THR A 7 -12.73 -34.40 -3.70
C THR A 7 -13.52 -33.10 -3.58
N ARG A 8 -14.85 -33.18 -3.52
CA ARG A 8 -15.70 -32.00 -3.35
C ARG A 8 -15.40 -31.27 -2.04
N LEU A 9 -15.40 -31.97 -0.91
CA LEU A 9 -15.13 -31.36 0.41
C LEU A 9 -13.73 -30.74 0.50
N LEU A 10 -12.71 -31.40 -0.06
CA LEU A 10 -11.35 -30.85 -0.10
C LEU A 10 -11.28 -29.61 -0.99
N THR A 11 -12.04 -29.57 -2.09
CA THR A 11 -12.11 -28.42 -2.98
C THR A 11 -12.80 -27.23 -2.32
N GLU A 12 -13.93 -27.46 -1.64
CA GLU A 12 -14.63 -26.43 -0.86
C GLU A 12 -13.69 -25.80 0.19
N GLN A 13 -13.02 -26.64 1.00
CA GLN A 13 -12.04 -26.16 1.98
C GLN A 13 -10.87 -25.40 1.32
N ALA A 14 -10.38 -25.86 0.17
CA ALA A 14 -9.30 -25.20 -0.53
C ALA A 14 -9.69 -23.80 -1.04
N VAL A 15 -10.93 -23.59 -1.48
CA VAL A 15 -11.43 -22.27 -1.87
C VAL A 15 -11.47 -21.35 -0.64
N ASP A 16 -12.00 -21.83 0.49
CA ASP A 16 -12.05 -21.04 1.74
C ASP A 16 -10.64 -20.65 2.21
N ASP A 17 -9.72 -21.62 2.25
CA ASP A 17 -8.32 -21.39 2.65
C ASP A 17 -7.62 -20.42 1.70
N ALA A 18 -7.86 -20.51 0.38
CA ALA A 18 -7.28 -19.61 -0.60
C ALA A 18 -7.81 -18.17 -0.47
N SER A 19 -9.12 -18.00 -0.27
CA SER A 19 -9.73 -16.67 -0.06
C SER A 19 -9.15 -16.00 1.19
N TYR A 20 -9.04 -16.75 2.29
CA TYR A 20 -8.45 -16.24 3.53
C TYR A 20 -6.96 -15.92 3.37
N LEU A 21 -6.19 -16.78 2.71
CA LEU A 21 -4.77 -16.52 2.45
C LEU A 21 -4.55 -15.29 1.59
N TRP A 22 -5.44 -15.00 0.63
CA TRP A 22 -5.37 -13.76 -0.13
C TRP A 22 -5.56 -12.53 0.76
N LEU A 23 -6.51 -12.56 1.70
CA LEU A 23 -6.72 -11.46 2.66
C LEU A 23 -5.49 -11.24 3.55
N LEU A 24 -4.92 -12.34 4.09
CA LEU A 24 -3.69 -12.28 4.87
C LEU A 24 -2.53 -11.69 4.06
N ARG A 25 -2.43 -12.08 2.79
CA ARG A 25 -1.42 -11.55 1.87
C ARG A 25 -1.61 -10.05 1.63
N GLU A 26 -2.84 -9.58 1.40
CA GLU A 26 -3.12 -8.15 1.21
C GLU A 26 -2.71 -7.30 2.43
N GLN A 27 -2.88 -7.83 3.64
CA GLN A 27 -2.37 -7.19 4.86
C GLN A 27 -0.83 -7.22 4.91
N ALA A 28 -0.24 -8.38 4.66
CA ALA A 28 1.20 -8.60 4.72
C ALA A 28 1.98 -7.67 3.78
N VAL A 29 1.48 -7.43 2.56
CA VAL A 29 2.16 -6.57 1.58
C VAL A 29 2.21 -5.10 1.98
N THR A 30 1.43 -4.65 2.97
CA THR A 30 1.50 -3.28 3.52
C THR A 30 2.03 -3.22 4.94
N SER A 31 2.21 -4.36 5.60
CA SER A 31 2.58 -4.45 7.01
C SER A 31 4.08 -4.21 7.23
N PRO A 32 4.48 -3.52 8.32
CA PRO A 32 5.89 -3.34 8.69
C PRO A 32 6.59 -4.65 9.10
N ASN A 33 5.83 -5.70 9.39
CA ASN A 33 6.36 -6.95 9.93
C ASN A 33 6.89 -7.91 8.86
N TYR A 34 6.48 -7.75 7.61
CA TYR A 34 6.81 -8.66 6.54
C TYR A 34 7.95 -8.14 5.68
N ASN A 35 8.85 -9.01 5.25
CA ASN A 35 9.80 -8.76 4.17
C ASN A 35 9.34 -9.41 2.85
N ARG A 36 10.18 -9.33 1.82
CA ARG A 36 9.88 -9.94 0.51
C ARG A 36 9.78 -11.46 0.57
N PHE A 37 10.63 -12.10 1.36
CA PHE A 37 10.68 -13.56 1.47
C PHE A 37 9.41 -14.10 2.13
N GLU A 38 8.98 -13.53 3.25
CA GLU A 38 7.76 -13.93 3.98
C GLU A 38 6.50 -13.74 3.11
N VAL A 39 6.42 -12.64 2.34
CA VAL A 39 5.35 -12.46 1.34
C VAL A 39 5.42 -13.52 0.24
N THR A 40 6.62 -13.91 -0.20
CA THR A 40 6.79 -14.95 -1.21
C THR A 40 6.32 -16.32 -0.69
N GLU A 41 6.53 -16.64 0.59
CA GLU A 41 5.99 -17.86 1.19
C GLU A 41 4.45 -17.87 1.21
N LEU A 42 3.82 -16.72 1.47
CA LEU A 42 2.37 -16.58 1.33
C LEU A 42 1.93 -16.76 -0.13
N ASP A 43 2.68 -16.20 -1.08
CA ASP A 43 2.40 -16.33 -2.51
C ASP A 43 2.44 -17.80 -2.97
N GLU A 44 3.48 -18.54 -2.57
CA GLU A 44 3.64 -19.95 -2.91
C GLU A 44 2.54 -20.83 -2.31
N ARG A 45 2.15 -20.55 -1.06
CA ARG A 45 1.03 -21.25 -0.41
C ARG A 45 -0.29 -20.99 -1.13
N LEU A 46 -0.57 -19.72 -1.42
CA LEU A 46 -1.78 -19.32 -2.14
C LEU A 46 -1.83 -19.97 -3.53
N GLU A 47 -0.72 -19.96 -4.26
CA GLU A 47 -0.63 -20.61 -5.58
C GLU A 47 -0.91 -22.12 -5.49
N GLY A 48 -0.38 -22.81 -4.48
CA GLY A 48 -0.64 -24.23 -4.27
C GLY A 48 -2.14 -24.56 -4.15
N TYR A 49 -2.90 -23.72 -3.43
CA TYR A 49 -4.36 -23.86 -3.36
C TYR A 49 -5.04 -23.54 -4.69
N LEU A 50 -4.64 -22.46 -5.36
CA LEU A 50 -5.20 -22.06 -6.66
C LEU A 50 -4.98 -23.15 -7.72
N ASP A 51 -3.81 -23.77 -7.76
CA ASP A 51 -3.51 -24.89 -8.66
C ASP A 51 -4.37 -26.11 -8.34
N PHE A 52 -4.54 -26.45 -7.07
CA PHE A 52 -5.43 -27.53 -6.66
C PHE A 52 -6.89 -27.28 -7.09
N ILE A 53 -7.40 -26.06 -6.91
CA ILE A 53 -8.75 -25.66 -7.33
C ILE A 53 -8.90 -25.77 -8.85
N LYS A 54 -7.93 -25.26 -9.62
CA LYS A 54 -7.91 -25.38 -11.10
C LYS A 54 -7.91 -26.84 -11.55
N LEU A 55 -7.13 -27.71 -10.88
CA LEU A 55 -7.09 -29.15 -11.16
C LEU A 55 -8.41 -29.87 -10.85
N ALA A 56 -9.22 -29.36 -9.92
CA ALA A 56 -10.54 -29.88 -9.61
C ALA A 56 -11.60 -29.60 -10.71
N ASN A 57 -11.26 -28.83 -11.76
CA ASN A 57 -12.10 -28.53 -12.93
C ASN A 57 -13.51 -28.05 -12.54
N GLU A 58 -14.57 -28.75 -12.96
CA GLU A 58 -15.96 -28.38 -12.68
C GLU A 58 -16.26 -28.28 -11.18
N PHE A 59 -15.64 -29.13 -10.35
CA PHE A 59 -15.79 -29.04 -8.89
C PHE A 59 -15.14 -27.78 -8.32
N GLY A 60 -13.99 -27.37 -8.89
CA GLY A 60 -13.30 -26.14 -8.53
C GLY A 60 -14.15 -24.90 -8.82
N TRP A 61 -14.69 -24.82 -10.04
CA TRP A 61 -15.59 -23.73 -10.39
C TRP A 61 -16.87 -23.73 -9.56
N GLN A 62 -17.50 -24.88 -9.32
CA GLN A 62 -18.72 -24.94 -8.51
C GLN A 62 -18.48 -24.44 -7.08
N ALA A 63 -17.38 -24.83 -6.45
CA ALA A 63 -17.03 -24.34 -5.12
C ALA A 63 -16.77 -22.82 -5.10
N CYS A 64 -16.08 -22.30 -6.11
CA CYS A 64 -15.89 -20.85 -6.27
C CYS A 64 -17.23 -20.12 -6.43
N GLU A 65 -18.11 -20.61 -7.31
CA GLU A 65 -19.42 -20.02 -7.60
C GLU A 65 -20.32 -19.98 -6.36
N GLU A 66 -20.32 -21.05 -5.55
CA GLU A 66 -21.02 -21.09 -4.26
C GLU A 66 -20.48 -20.01 -3.29
N ASN A 67 -19.16 -19.82 -3.25
CA ASN A 67 -18.51 -18.84 -2.36
C ASN A 67 -18.65 -17.37 -2.80
N LEU A 68 -18.97 -17.08 -4.07
CA LEU A 68 -19.27 -15.70 -4.51
C LEU A 68 -20.45 -15.08 -3.73
N SER A 69 -21.28 -15.90 -3.07
CA SER A 69 -22.38 -15.44 -2.23
C SER A 69 -21.93 -14.73 -0.94
N TRP A 70 -20.71 -14.98 -0.45
CA TRP A 70 -20.14 -14.31 0.72
C TRP A 70 -19.84 -12.83 0.47
N LYS A 71 -19.59 -12.46 -0.80
CA LYS A 71 -19.28 -11.09 -1.23
C LYS A 71 -18.14 -10.47 -0.42
N ASP A 72 -16.99 -11.12 -0.47
CA ASP A 72 -15.72 -10.58 0.01
C ASP A 72 -14.68 -10.68 -1.13
N ALA A 73 -13.68 -9.81 -1.10
CA ALA A 73 -12.71 -9.63 -2.17
C ALA A 73 -11.80 -10.87 -2.35
N GLY A 74 -11.58 -11.66 -1.30
CA GLY A 74 -10.84 -12.93 -1.39
C GLY A 74 -11.52 -13.95 -2.31
N GLU A 75 -12.84 -14.08 -2.19
CA GLU A 75 -13.67 -14.99 -2.97
C GLU A 75 -13.77 -14.53 -4.42
N ILE A 76 -13.84 -13.20 -4.63
CA ILE A 76 -13.75 -12.63 -5.98
C ILE A 76 -12.39 -12.93 -6.60
N PHE A 77 -11.30 -12.80 -5.84
CA PHE A 77 -9.95 -13.11 -6.32
C PHE A 77 -9.84 -14.58 -6.76
N VAL A 78 -10.18 -15.53 -5.88
CA VAL A 78 -10.10 -16.97 -6.16
C VAL A 78 -11.04 -17.36 -7.31
N GLY A 79 -12.25 -16.81 -7.32
CA GLY A 79 -13.22 -17.00 -8.38
C GLY A 79 -12.72 -16.49 -9.73
N CYS A 80 -12.10 -15.30 -9.79
CA CYS A 80 -11.54 -14.73 -11.00
C CYS A 80 -10.36 -15.55 -11.53
N VAL A 81 -9.40 -15.92 -10.68
CA VAL A 81 -8.25 -16.74 -11.06
C VAL A 81 -8.71 -18.08 -11.65
N THR A 82 -9.70 -18.71 -11.02
CA THR A 82 -10.30 -19.96 -11.52
C THR A 82 -11.03 -19.74 -12.84
N ALA A 83 -11.87 -18.71 -12.93
CA ALA A 83 -12.66 -18.37 -14.11
C ALA A 83 -11.79 -18.10 -15.35
N PHE A 84 -10.70 -17.36 -15.20
CA PHE A 84 -9.79 -17.00 -16.31
C PHE A 84 -9.13 -18.24 -16.94
N GLY A 85 -9.01 -19.34 -16.19
CA GLY A 85 -8.55 -20.64 -16.69
C GLY A 85 -9.54 -21.34 -17.62
N THR A 86 -10.85 -21.09 -17.50
CA THR A 86 -11.92 -21.92 -18.10
C THR A 86 -12.19 -21.68 -19.59
N ASN A 87 -11.61 -20.63 -20.22
CA ASN A 87 -11.93 -20.18 -21.59
C ASN A 87 -13.45 -19.97 -21.86
N ASN A 88 -14.27 -19.82 -20.81
CA ASN A 88 -15.71 -19.66 -20.91
C ASN A 88 -16.11 -18.22 -20.57
N PRO A 89 -16.48 -17.40 -21.57
CA PRO A 89 -16.84 -16.00 -21.33
C PRO A 89 -17.97 -15.82 -20.31
N LYS A 90 -18.93 -16.75 -20.23
CA LYS A 90 -20.04 -16.64 -19.28
C LYS A 90 -19.60 -16.79 -17.83
N ILE A 91 -18.64 -17.69 -17.58
CA ILE A 91 -18.04 -17.91 -16.25
C ILE A 91 -17.20 -16.69 -15.85
N ILE A 92 -16.45 -16.13 -16.80
CA ILE A 92 -15.65 -14.92 -16.59
C ILE A 92 -16.56 -13.72 -16.28
N ASP A 93 -17.63 -13.54 -17.06
CA ASP A 93 -18.58 -12.44 -16.87
C ASP A 93 -19.33 -12.59 -15.54
N SER A 94 -19.75 -13.80 -15.14
CA SER A 94 -20.47 -13.99 -13.88
C SER A 94 -19.67 -13.57 -12.65
N VAL A 95 -18.37 -13.87 -12.59
CA VAL A 95 -17.54 -13.43 -11.46
C VAL A 95 -17.22 -11.93 -11.53
N ILE A 96 -17.00 -11.39 -12.72
CA ILE A 96 -16.79 -9.94 -12.91
C ILE A 96 -18.03 -9.16 -12.48
N ASP A 97 -19.24 -9.64 -12.81
CA ASP A 97 -20.50 -9.00 -12.44
C ASP A 97 -20.67 -8.92 -10.91
N VAL A 98 -20.26 -9.96 -10.16
CA VAL A 98 -20.27 -9.92 -8.69
C VAL A 98 -19.22 -8.95 -8.17
N GLY A 99 -17.98 -9.03 -8.66
CA GLY A 99 -16.90 -8.14 -8.21
C GLY A 99 -17.10 -6.67 -8.60
N CYS A 100 -17.97 -6.38 -9.58
CA CYS A 100 -18.37 -5.03 -9.95
C CYS A 100 -19.50 -4.45 -9.08
N GLN A 101 -19.96 -5.15 -8.03
CA GLN A 101 -21.03 -4.63 -7.16
C GLN A 101 -20.55 -3.55 -6.18
N SER A 102 -19.25 -3.50 -5.86
CA SER A 102 -18.67 -2.45 -5.02
C SER A 102 -17.18 -2.23 -5.30
N LEU A 103 -16.61 -1.13 -4.81
CA LEU A 103 -15.18 -0.83 -4.98
C LEU A 103 -14.29 -1.80 -4.19
N GLU A 104 -14.76 -2.28 -3.04
CA GLU A 104 -14.09 -3.24 -2.18
C GLU A 104 -13.95 -4.58 -2.92
N LEU A 105 -15.06 -5.11 -3.45
CA LEU A 105 -15.05 -6.37 -4.21
C LEU A 105 -14.18 -6.30 -5.47
N SER A 106 -14.15 -5.13 -6.12
CA SER A 106 -13.37 -4.91 -7.33
C SER A 106 -11.86 -5.12 -7.12
N GLN A 107 -11.37 -5.02 -5.88
CA GLN A 107 -9.98 -5.27 -5.54
C GLN A 107 -9.57 -6.72 -5.83
N GLY A 108 -10.45 -7.68 -5.59
CA GLY A 108 -10.22 -9.09 -5.93
C GLY A 108 -10.00 -9.28 -7.43
N ILE A 109 -10.78 -8.58 -8.28
CA ILE A 109 -10.61 -8.62 -9.74
C ILE A 109 -9.26 -8.01 -10.15
N VAL A 110 -8.91 -6.84 -9.61
CA VAL A 110 -7.63 -6.18 -9.91
C VAL A 110 -6.45 -7.07 -9.54
N SER A 111 -6.49 -7.69 -8.35
CA SER A 111 -5.48 -8.63 -7.89
C SER A 111 -5.41 -9.86 -8.80
N ALA A 112 -6.54 -10.48 -9.17
CA ALA A 112 -6.56 -11.67 -10.02
C ALA A 112 -6.00 -11.40 -11.43
N LEU A 113 -6.31 -10.24 -12.02
CA LEU A 113 -5.75 -9.82 -13.30
C LEU A 113 -4.23 -9.64 -13.24
N ALA A 114 -3.75 -9.05 -12.14
CA ALA A 114 -2.32 -8.86 -11.90
C ALA A 114 -1.59 -10.16 -11.55
N TRP A 115 -2.26 -11.09 -10.87
CA TRP A 115 -1.73 -12.38 -10.44
C TRP A 115 -1.44 -13.32 -11.61
N GLU A 116 -2.42 -13.50 -12.49
CA GLU A 116 -2.28 -14.42 -13.63
C GLU A 116 -1.41 -13.87 -14.77
N ASN A 117 -1.37 -12.53 -14.92
CA ASN A 117 -0.51 -11.80 -15.86
C ASN A 117 -0.10 -12.55 -17.16
N GLY A 118 -1.01 -12.59 -18.15
CA GLY A 118 -0.71 -13.15 -19.46
C GLY A 118 -1.71 -12.72 -20.52
N ASP A 119 -1.58 -13.24 -21.75
CA ASP A 119 -2.37 -12.81 -22.92
C ASP A 119 -3.89 -12.81 -22.67
N LYS A 120 -4.39 -13.79 -21.88
CA LYS A 120 -5.80 -13.86 -21.52
C LYS A 120 -6.24 -12.71 -20.62
N THR A 121 -5.46 -12.39 -19.58
CA THR A 121 -5.81 -11.28 -18.68
C THR A 121 -5.59 -9.94 -19.36
N GLU A 122 -4.63 -9.81 -20.27
CA GLU A 122 -4.49 -8.63 -21.13
C GLU A 122 -5.74 -8.40 -22.00
N ALA A 123 -6.29 -9.45 -22.62
CA ALA A 123 -7.53 -9.35 -23.38
C ALA A 123 -8.72 -8.92 -22.50
N ILE A 124 -8.78 -9.39 -21.25
CA ILE A 124 -9.81 -8.97 -20.28
C ILE A 124 -9.61 -7.51 -19.88
N ILE A 125 -8.39 -7.07 -19.57
CA ILE A 125 -8.07 -5.67 -19.26
C ILE A 125 -8.50 -4.76 -20.42
N HIS A 126 -8.14 -5.12 -21.67
CA HIS A 126 -8.56 -4.36 -22.85
C HIS A 126 -10.08 -4.30 -23.01
N ARG A 127 -10.80 -5.40 -22.75
CA ARG A 127 -12.26 -5.41 -22.79
C ARG A 127 -12.85 -4.47 -21.73
N LEU A 128 -12.34 -4.51 -20.50
CA LEU A 128 -12.83 -3.70 -19.39
C LEU A 128 -12.52 -2.20 -19.59
N LEU A 129 -11.36 -1.85 -20.16
CA LEU A 129 -11.04 -0.46 -20.55
C LEU A 129 -12.07 0.12 -21.52
N ASN A 130 -12.55 -0.70 -22.45
CA ASN A 130 -13.54 -0.31 -23.47
C ASN A 130 -15.00 -0.46 -23.01
N SER A 131 -15.23 -0.86 -21.76
CA SER A 131 -16.58 -0.95 -21.20
C SER A 131 -17.23 0.42 -21.08
N MET A 132 -18.57 0.45 -21.09
CA MET A 132 -19.35 1.63 -20.73
C MET A 132 -19.52 1.77 -19.21
N GLU A 133 -19.31 0.68 -18.46
CA GLU A 133 -19.47 0.66 -17.00
C GLU A 133 -18.25 1.29 -16.31
N PRO A 134 -18.42 2.37 -15.51
CA PRO A 134 -17.31 3.07 -14.87
C PRO A 134 -16.44 2.15 -14.00
N ILE A 135 -17.05 1.25 -13.22
CA ILE A 135 -16.30 0.35 -12.34
C ILE A 135 -15.39 -0.61 -13.13
N GLN A 136 -15.83 -1.09 -14.30
CA GLN A 136 -15.01 -1.93 -15.16
C GLN A 136 -13.81 -1.17 -15.72
N LYS A 137 -13.99 0.08 -16.17
CA LYS A 137 -12.87 0.95 -16.56
C LYS A 137 -11.88 1.13 -15.41
N ARG A 138 -12.40 1.43 -14.22
CA ARG A 138 -11.59 1.61 -13.01
C ARG A 138 -10.77 0.36 -12.68
N ILE A 139 -11.36 -0.83 -12.74
CA ILE A 139 -10.66 -2.12 -12.56
C ILE A 139 -9.52 -2.26 -13.57
N ALA A 140 -9.77 -1.94 -14.84
CA ALA A 140 -8.78 -2.11 -15.88
C ALA A 140 -7.58 -1.16 -15.72
N ILE A 141 -7.84 0.11 -15.36
CA ILE A 141 -6.79 1.08 -14.97
C ILE A 141 -6.08 0.60 -13.69
N GLY A 142 -6.85 0.05 -12.74
CA GLY A 142 -6.43 -0.74 -11.59
C GLY A 142 -5.30 -1.71 -11.89
N ALA A 143 -5.64 -2.74 -12.66
CA ALA A 143 -4.74 -3.82 -13.02
C ALA A 143 -3.54 -3.31 -13.83
N SER A 144 -3.76 -2.38 -14.76
CA SER A 144 -2.68 -1.79 -15.57
C SER A 144 -1.66 -1.05 -14.72
N GLY A 145 -2.14 -0.28 -13.73
CA GLY A 145 -1.27 0.37 -12.75
C GLY A 145 -0.48 -0.66 -11.95
N VAL A 146 -1.11 -1.68 -11.35
CA VAL A 146 -0.40 -2.73 -10.58
C VAL A 146 0.65 -3.44 -11.43
N LEU A 147 0.31 -3.82 -12.66
CA LEU A 147 1.20 -4.49 -13.60
C LEU A 147 2.28 -3.55 -14.19
N ARG A 148 2.19 -2.25 -13.93
CA ARG A 148 3.00 -1.19 -14.55
C ARG A 148 2.97 -1.26 -16.08
N LYS A 149 1.82 -1.64 -16.66
CA LYS A 149 1.59 -1.71 -18.11
C LYS A 149 0.97 -0.41 -18.60
N ASP A 150 1.65 0.25 -19.53
CA ASP A 150 1.15 1.48 -20.13
C ASP A 150 -0.07 1.19 -21.04
N ILE A 151 -1.16 1.91 -20.80
CA ILE A 151 -2.41 1.84 -21.57
C ILE A 151 -2.55 3.03 -22.54
N GLY A 152 -1.48 3.80 -22.73
CA GLY A 152 -1.36 4.82 -23.76
C GLY A 152 -2.47 5.88 -23.70
N GLN A 153 -3.13 6.11 -24.82
CA GLN A 153 -4.17 7.13 -24.99
C GLN A 153 -5.41 6.86 -24.11
N SER A 154 -5.72 5.61 -23.79
CA SER A 154 -6.84 5.29 -22.91
C SER A 154 -6.65 5.89 -21.51
N LEU A 155 -5.42 6.04 -21.02
CA LEU A 155 -5.20 6.74 -19.75
C LEU A 155 -5.60 8.21 -19.84
N ASN A 156 -5.21 8.87 -20.94
CA ASN A 156 -5.46 10.29 -21.19
C ASN A 156 -6.95 10.60 -21.17
N GLU A 157 -7.75 9.77 -21.84
CA GLU A 157 -9.21 9.91 -21.92
C GLU A 157 -9.88 9.78 -20.54
N ASN A 158 -9.31 8.96 -19.65
CA ASN A 158 -9.89 8.70 -18.34
C ASN A 158 -9.55 9.77 -17.28
N LEU A 159 -8.63 10.69 -17.56
CA LEU A 159 -8.37 11.85 -16.68
C LEU A 159 -9.54 12.85 -16.64
N THR A 160 -10.37 12.87 -17.69
CA THR A 160 -11.56 13.73 -17.76
C THR A 160 -12.85 12.93 -17.74
N PHE A 161 -12.81 11.68 -17.27
CA PHE A 161 -14.00 10.84 -17.21
C PHE A 161 -15.01 11.40 -16.18
N GLU A 162 -16.31 11.20 -16.44
CA GLU A 162 -17.39 11.74 -15.63
C GLU A 162 -17.35 11.21 -14.19
N SER A 163 -17.19 9.90 -14.03
CA SER A 163 -17.04 9.25 -12.71
C SER A 163 -15.74 9.66 -12.03
N THR A 164 -15.87 10.19 -10.82
CA THR A 164 -14.75 10.53 -9.91
C THR A 164 -13.86 9.33 -9.62
N ASP A 165 -14.43 8.15 -9.41
CA ASP A 165 -13.67 6.93 -9.09
C ASP A 165 -12.76 6.47 -10.22
N VAL A 166 -13.20 6.63 -11.47
CA VAL A 166 -12.38 6.35 -12.66
C VAL A 166 -11.28 7.40 -12.79
N ARG A 167 -11.64 8.67 -12.63
CA ARG A 167 -10.73 9.81 -12.76
C ARG A 167 -9.63 9.79 -11.71
N SER A 168 -9.96 9.59 -10.44
CA SER A 168 -8.99 9.50 -9.34
C SER A 168 -8.05 8.30 -9.53
N ARG A 169 -8.58 7.16 -10.00
CA ARG A 169 -7.76 5.99 -10.32
C ARG A 169 -6.82 6.23 -11.51
N ALA A 170 -7.28 6.95 -12.53
CA ALA A 170 -6.46 7.38 -13.67
C ALA A 170 -5.35 8.34 -13.23
N LEU A 171 -5.67 9.34 -12.41
CA LEU A 171 -4.68 10.26 -11.82
C LEU A 171 -3.61 9.51 -11.04
N LYS A 172 -3.98 8.49 -10.25
CA LYS A 172 -3.01 7.62 -9.58
C LYS A 172 -2.13 6.83 -10.57
N ALA A 173 -2.74 6.28 -11.62
CA ALA A 173 -2.02 5.50 -12.63
C ALA A 173 -0.97 6.34 -13.39
N VAL A 174 -1.21 7.64 -13.58
CA VAL A 174 -0.22 8.56 -14.19
C VAL A 174 1.12 8.52 -13.45
N GLY A 175 1.10 8.61 -12.11
CA GLY A 175 2.29 8.52 -11.28
C GLY A 175 2.87 7.11 -11.22
N GLU A 176 2.02 6.08 -11.05
CA GLU A 176 2.45 4.67 -11.03
C GLU A 176 3.20 4.29 -12.31
N LEU A 177 2.73 4.75 -13.48
CA LEU A 177 3.29 4.43 -14.80
C LEU A 177 4.39 5.40 -15.26
N GLY A 178 4.67 6.48 -14.50
CA GLY A 178 5.68 7.47 -14.88
C GLY A 178 5.32 8.28 -16.14
N ARG A 179 4.03 8.51 -16.41
CA ARG A 179 3.54 9.19 -17.63
C ARG A 179 3.75 10.71 -17.59
N LYS A 180 5.01 11.13 -17.77
CA LYS A 180 5.43 12.54 -17.81
C LYS A 180 4.71 13.37 -18.85
N ASP A 181 4.31 12.77 -19.96
CA ASP A 181 3.53 13.43 -21.01
C ASP A 181 2.15 13.90 -20.53
N LEU A 182 1.64 13.35 -19.42
CA LEU A 182 0.37 13.73 -18.80
C LEU A 182 0.50 14.65 -17.60
N LEU A 183 1.70 15.15 -17.30
CA LEU A 183 1.96 15.97 -16.12
C LEU A 183 1.06 17.20 -16.04
N GLU A 184 0.95 17.98 -17.11
CA GLU A 184 0.10 19.18 -17.16
C GLU A 184 -1.39 18.85 -16.97
N ALA A 185 -1.86 17.78 -17.62
CA ALA A 185 -3.22 17.31 -17.45
C ALA A 185 -3.48 16.86 -16.00
N CYS A 186 -2.51 16.16 -15.40
CA CYS A 186 -2.56 15.73 -14.00
C CYS A 186 -2.65 16.94 -13.05
N ILE A 187 -1.77 17.95 -13.22
CA ILE A 187 -1.75 19.18 -12.41
C ILE A 187 -3.08 19.95 -12.51
N GLY A 188 -3.77 19.88 -13.65
CA GLY A 188 -5.11 20.47 -13.81
C GLY A 188 -6.17 19.97 -12.80
N HIS A 189 -5.90 18.87 -12.07
CA HIS A 189 -6.78 18.31 -11.04
C HIS A 189 -6.30 18.57 -9.60
N ILE A 190 -5.24 19.36 -9.39
CA ILE A 190 -4.65 19.52 -8.05
C ILE A 190 -5.59 20.23 -7.07
N ASP A 191 -6.46 21.11 -7.60
CA ASP A 191 -7.49 21.84 -6.88
C ASP A 191 -8.91 21.31 -7.17
N ASN A 192 -9.06 20.03 -7.57
CA ASN A 192 -10.37 19.42 -7.84
C ASN A 192 -11.31 19.47 -6.62
N ASP A 193 -12.63 19.46 -6.78
CA ASP A 193 -13.56 19.40 -5.64
C ASP A 193 -13.54 18.03 -4.95
N ASP A 194 -13.22 16.97 -5.69
CA ASP A 194 -13.09 15.60 -5.18
C ASP A 194 -11.72 15.36 -4.53
N GLU A 195 -11.73 14.87 -3.28
CA GLU A 195 -10.52 14.66 -2.48
C GLU A 195 -9.56 13.63 -3.09
N ASP A 196 -10.08 12.52 -3.61
CA ASP A 196 -9.27 11.47 -4.22
C ASP A 196 -8.58 12.00 -5.48
N CYS A 197 -9.29 12.78 -6.29
CA CYS A 197 -8.71 13.45 -7.46
C CYS A 197 -7.60 14.44 -7.06
N ARG A 198 -7.82 15.31 -6.07
CA ARG A 198 -6.79 16.25 -5.59
C ARG A 198 -5.55 15.53 -5.12
N PHE A 199 -5.73 14.55 -4.24
CA PHE A 199 -4.61 13.84 -3.63
C PHE A 199 -3.80 13.07 -4.68
N TRP A 200 -4.45 12.28 -5.54
CA TRP A 200 -3.72 11.51 -6.56
C TRP A 200 -3.12 12.38 -7.65
N SER A 201 -3.70 13.55 -7.94
CA SER A 201 -3.08 14.57 -8.79
C SER A 201 -1.75 15.07 -8.19
N ALA A 202 -1.78 15.52 -6.93
CA ALA A 202 -0.59 16.03 -6.25
C ALA A 202 0.49 14.94 -6.06
N TRP A 203 0.09 13.73 -5.68
CA TRP A 203 0.97 12.58 -5.53
C TRP A 203 1.67 12.23 -6.85
N SER A 204 0.91 12.14 -7.95
CA SER A 204 1.48 11.86 -9.27
C SER A 204 2.35 13.00 -9.78
N ALA A 205 1.96 14.26 -9.55
CA ALA A 205 2.78 15.42 -9.92
C ALA A 205 4.14 15.41 -9.21
N ALA A 206 4.19 15.03 -7.92
CA ALA A 206 5.44 14.88 -7.18
C ALA A 206 6.34 13.80 -7.80
N LEU A 207 5.81 12.61 -8.07
CA LEU A 207 6.58 11.51 -8.68
C LEU A 207 7.07 11.80 -10.10
N LEU A 208 6.36 12.68 -10.82
CA LEU A 208 6.75 13.13 -12.15
C LEU A 208 7.72 14.33 -12.13
N GLY A 209 8.00 14.89 -10.95
CA GLY A 209 9.03 15.91 -10.72
C GLY A 209 8.50 17.35 -10.64
N SER A 210 7.18 17.57 -10.59
CA SER A 210 6.58 18.89 -10.44
C SER A 210 6.36 19.25 -8.97
N LEU A 211 7.47 19.43 -8.24
CA LEU A 211 7.43 19.68 -6.80
C LEU A 211 6.75 21.01 -6.44
N ASP A 212 6.94 22.06 -7.24
CA ASP A 212 6.33 23.38 -6.99
C ASP A 212 4.80 23.34 -6.99
N ALA A 213 4.22 22.49 -7.84
CA ALA A 213 2.77 22.27 -7.87
C ALA A 213 2.34 21.31 -6.75
N ALA A 214 3.04 20.18 -6.58
CA ALA A 214 2.64 19.12 -5.67
C ALA A 214 2.74 19.52 -4.19
N LEU A 215 3.80 20.23 -3.80
CA LEU A 215 4.14 20.48 -2.40
C LEU A 215 3.04 21.22 -1.62
N PRO A 216 2.49 22.36 -2.10
CA PRO A 216 1.41 23.06 -1.37
C PRO A 216 0.17 22.19 -1.16
N ALA A 217 -0.22 21.40 -2.17
CA ALA A 217 -1.38 20.52 -2.09
C ALA A 217 -1.15 19.38 -1.10
N LEU A 218 0.03 18.74 -1.13
CA LEU A 218 0.39 17.69 -0.17
C LEU A 218 0.47 18.23 1.26
N GLN A 219 1.02 19.43 1.47
CA GLN A 219 1.02 20.08 2.79
C GLN A 219 -0.42 20.34 3.29
N SER A 220 -1.31 20.81 2.41
CA SER A 220 -2.71 21.04 2.76
C SER A 220 -3.42 19.75 3.18
N VAL A 221 -3.21 18.66 2.45
CA VAL A 221 -3.78 17.33 2.79
C VAL A 221 -3.16 16.77 4.08
N SER A 222 -1.86 16.99 4.30
CA SER A 222 -1.18 16.59 5.53
C SER A 222 -1.81 17.20 6.78
N LEU A 223 -2.25 18.46 6.68
CA LEU A 223 -2.82 19.22 7.78
C LEU A 223 -4.34 19.06 7.95
N SER A 224 -5.03 18.37 7.06
CA SER A 224 -6.47 18.12 7.16
C SER A 224 -6.79 16.81 7.90
N ASP A 225 -8.08 16.52 8.08
CA ASP A 225 -8.58 15.24 8.61
C ASP A 225 -8.83 14.22 7.47
N SER A 226 -8.08 14.37 6.38
CA SER A 226 -8.13 13.50 5.21
C SER A 226 -7.68 12.09 5.55
N LYS A 227 -8.32 11.08 4.93
CA LYS A 227 -7.80 9.69 4.89
C LYS A 227 -6.41 9.57 4.27
N TYR A 228 -5.95 10.60 3.57
CA TYR A 228 -4.61 10.68 2.96
C TYR A 228 -3.61 11.49 3.77
N SER A 229 -3.98 12.04 4.95
CA SER A 229 -3.12 12.91 5.75
C SER A 229 -1.75 12.29 6.01
N GLU A 230 -1.69 11.05 6.49
CA GLU A 230 -0.42 10.37 6.78
C GLU A 230 0.43 10.12 5.53
N LYS A 231 -0.20 9.69 4.43
CA LYS A 231 0.49 9.45 3.15
C LYS A 231 1.01 10.76 2.54
N ALA A 232 0.27 11.85 2.71
CA ALA A 232 0.71 13.17 2.28
C ALA A 232 1.89 13.65 3.13
N CYS A 233 1.87 13.43 4.45
CA CYS A 233 2.99 13.74 5.34
C CYS A 233 4.26 12.98 4.94
N ASP A 234 4.15 11.67 4.72
CA ASP A 234 5.29 10.84 4.27
C ASP A 234 5.87 11.39 2.97
N LEU A 235 5.06 11.54 1.91
CA LEU A 235 5.56 12.03 0.63
C LEU A 235 6.13 13.46 0.72
N THR A 236 5.52 14.32 1.53
CA THR A 236 6.01 15.69 1.74
C THR A 236 7.41 15.67 2.37
N GLY A 237 7.65 14.80 3.36
CA GLY A 237 8.96 14.62 3.98
C GLY A 237 10.02 14.14 3.00
N ARG A 238 9.64 13.34 2.01
CA ARG A 238 10.55 12.85 0.96
C ARG A 238 10.96 13.96 -0.02
N ILE A 239 10.02 14.80 -0.44
CA ILE A 239 10.25 15.82 -1.47
C ILE A 239 10.84 17.13 -0.96
N MET A 240 10.69 17.46 0.32
CA MET A 240 11.25 18.69 0.88
C MET A 240 12.78 18.62 0.98
N ASN A 241 13.43 19.78 0.78
CA ASN A 241 14.84 19.94 1.14
C ASN A 241 15.00 20.07 2.67
N VAL A 242 16.25 19.97 3.13
CA VAL A 242 16.58 19.94 4.56
C VAL A 242 16.10 21.22 5.27
N GLU A 243 16.27 22.39 4.66
CA GLU A 243 15.91 23.66 5.27
C GLU A 243 14.39 23.80 5.44
N LEU A 244 13.61 23.56 4.38
CA LEU A 244 12.14 23.63 4.43
C LEU A 244 11.54 22.57 5.36
N ALA A 245 12.15 21.39 5.41
CA ALA A 245 11.71 20.33 6.31
C ALA A 245 11.89 20.71 7.78
N GLN A 246 12.99 21.38 8.14
CA GLN A 246 13.20 21.85 9.51
C GLN A 246 12.15 22.89 9.93
N ASP A 247 11.88 23.87 9.07
CA ASP A 247 10.89 24.92 9.33
C ASP A 247 9.48 24.32 9.51
N TRP A 248 9.08 23.41 8.61
CA TRP A 248 7.75 22.82 8.66
C TRP A 248 7.58 21.82 9.82
N LEU A 249 8.63 21.07 10.17
CA LEU A 249 8.59 20.21 11.36
C LEU A 249 8.41 21.04 12.65
N GLN A 250 9.05 22.21 12.73
CA GLN A 250 8.85 23.11 13.87
C GLN A 250 7.40 23.59 13.95
N GLU A 251 6.76 23.90 12.83
CA GLU A 251 5.34 24.25 12.77
C GLU A 251 4.45 23.09 13.25
N LEU A 252 4.64 21.90 12.69
CA LEU A 252 3.87 20.70 13.05
C LEU A 252 4.04 20.33 14.53
N GLY A 253 5.28 20.33 15.03
CA GLY A 253 5.62 19.94 16.41
C GLY A 253 5.08 20.90 17.48
N ASN A 254 4.74 22.14 17.12
CA ASN A 254 4.12 23.10 18.03
C ASN A 254 2.60 22.91 18.17
N SER A 255 1.99 22.08 17.32
CA SER A 255 0.56 21.77 17.38
C SER A 255 0.33 20.38 17.96
N GLN A 256 -0.29 20.32 19.14
CA GLN A 256 -0.58 19.04 19.81
C GLN A 256 -1.44 18.11 18.94
N SER A 257 -2.38 18.66 18.16
CA SER A 257 -3.24 17.87 17.25
C SER A 257 -2.54 17.37 15.99
N LYS A 258 -1.31 17.83 15.71
CA LYS A 258 -0.53 17.44 14.52
C LYS A 258 0.76 16.70 14.88
N LEU A 259 0.90 16.27 16.13
CA LEU A 259 2.11 15.60 16.60
C LEU A 259 2.34 14.25 15.90
N ARG A 260 1.26 13.51 15.59
CA ARG A 260 1.34 12.27 14.80
C ARG A 260 1.88 12.53 13.39
N GLN A 261 1.38 13.57 12.71
CA GLN A 261 1.88 14.01 11.41
C GLN A 261 3.36 14.43 11.48
N ALA A 262 3.76 15.14 12.53
CA ALA A 262 5.16 15.51 12.76
C ALA A 262 6.07 14.27 12.88
N VAL A 263 5.62 13.23 13.57
CA VAL A 263 6.36 11.97 13.74
C VAL A 263 6.55 11.24 12.41
N ILE A 264 5.49 11.09 11.62
CA ILE A 264 5.54 10.45 10.29
C ILE A 264 6.46 11.24 9.37
N PHE A 265 6.29 12.57 9.34
CA PHE A 265 7.11 13.47 8.56
C PHE A 265 8.60 13.35 8.92
N ALA A 266 8.94 13.30 10.22
CA ALA A 266 10.32 13.14 10.67
C ALA A 266 10.97 11.84 10.16
N GLY A 267 10.23 10.73 10.17
CA GLY A 267 10.69 9.45 9.62
C GLY A 267 10.98 9.54 8.12
N ALA A 268 10.10 10.18 7.35
CA ALA A 268 10.24 10.36 5.91
C ALA A 268 11.36 11.36 5.53
N VAL A 269 11.58 12.38 6.33
CA VAL A 269 12.70 13.32 6.18
C VAL A 269 14.04 12.61 6.38
N GLY A 270 14.11 11.62 7.27
CA GLY A 270 15.31 10.77 7.36
C GLY A 270 16.49 11.42 8.06
N MET A 271 16.29 12.51 8.82
CA MET A 271 17.39 13.29 9.40
C MET A 271 17.79 12.78 10.80
N PRO A 272 19.07 12.40 11.03
CA PRO A 272 19.54 11.86 12.31
C PRO A 272 19.35 12.80 13.51
N VAL A 273 19.36 14.12 13.29
CA VAL A 273 19.12 15.12 14.35
C VAL A 273 17.74 14.98 15.00
N LEU A 274 16.77 14.37 14.31
CA LEU A 274 15.40 14.18 14.78
C LEU A 274 15.26 12.98 15.73
N VAL A 275 16.24 12.07 15.77
CA VAL A 275 16.16 10.82 16.55
C VAL A 275 15.95 11.10 18.04
N SER A 276 16.68 12.05 18.62
CA SER A 276 16.51 12.40 20.04
C SER A 276 15.12 12.96 20.33
N TRP A 277 14.50 13.67 19.39
CA TRP A 277 13.13 14.14 19.53
C TRP A 277 12.14 12.97 19.45
N LEU A 278 12.30 12.07 18.48
CA LEU A 278 11.47 10.87 18.36
C LEU A 278 11.52 10.01 19.62
N ILE A 279 12.70 9.80 20.22
CA ILE A 279 12.87 9.08 21.50
C ILE A 279 12.04 9.73 22.62
N ASN A 280 11.99 11.07 22.69
CA ASN A 280 11.13 11.75 23.66
C ASN A 280 9.64 11.56 23.33
N ILE A 281 9.26 11.51 22.05
CA ILE A 281 7.87 11.23 21.68
C ILE A 281 7.47 9.79 22.04
N MET A 282 8.42 8.85 22.07
CA MET A 282 8.13 7.45 22.46
C MET A 282 7.62 7.32 23.90
N THR A 283 7.75 8.35 24.75
CA THR A 283 7.17 8.35 26.10
C THR A 283 5.66 8.64 26.11
N ILE A 284 5.08 9.00 24.96
CA ILE A 284 3.63 9.25 24.79
C ILE A 284 3.00 7.97 24.24
N PRO A 285 2.22 7.20 25.03
CA PRO A 285 1.71 5.89 24.63
C PRO A 285 1.03 5.86 23.26
N GLU A 286 0.18 6.84 22.96
CA GLU A 286 -0.59 6.95 21.72
C GLU A 286 0.28 7.19 20.47
N LEU A 287 1.53 7.61 20.66
CA LEU A 287 2.48 7.90 19.58
C LEU A 287 3.71 6.99 19.63
N ALA A 288 3.83 6.14 20.65
CA ALA A 288 5.07 5.44 20.94
C ALA A 288 5.50 4.52 19.79
N ARG A 289 4.57 3.70 19.33
CA ARG A 289 4.77 2.77 18.21
C ARG A 289 5.08 3.49 16.90
N LYS A 290 4.35 4.56 16.56
CA LYS A 290 4.63 5.34 15.36
C LYS A 290 5.96 6.09 15.43
N ALA A 291 6.34 6.60 16.60
CA ALA A 291 7.64 7.25 16.82
C ALA A 291 8.79 6.24 16.71
N ALA A 292 8.60 5.03 17.22
CA ALA A 292 9.50 3.90 17.03
C ALA A 292 9.67 3.54 15.56
N GLU A 293 8.57 3.44 14.80
CA GLU A 293 8.62 3.19 13.36
C GLU A 293 9.45 4.28 12.63
N SER A 294 9.22 5.56 12.92
CA SER A 294 10.03 6.65 12.36
C SER A 294 11.50 6.57 12.77
N PHE A 295 11.81 6.13 13.99
CA PHE A 295 13.18 5.87 14.42
C PHE A 295 13.83 4.73 13.61
N VAL A 296 13.12 3.62 13.38
CA VAL A 296 13.59 2.51 12.54
C VAL A 296 13.78 2.97 11.10
N ASN A 297 12.87 3.78 10.57
CA ASN A 297 12.97 4.36 9.23
C ASN A 297 14.26 5.18 9.05
N ILE A 298 14.70 5.93 10.06
CA ILE A 298 15.94 6.72 9.99
C ILE A 298 17.17 5.82 10.20
N THR A 299 17.15 4.99 11.23
CA THR A 299 18.36 4.32 11.76
C THR A 299 18.56 2.89 11.27
N GLY A 300 17.51 2.25 10.77
CA GLY A 300 17.51 0.83 10.43
C GLY A 300 17.64 -0.10 11.65
N ALA A 301 17.56 0.42 12.87
CA ALA A 301 17.65 -0.36 14.09
C ALA A 301 16.28 -0.98 14.42
N ASP A 302 15.95 -2.07 13.72
CA ASP A 302 14.72 -2.83 13.94
C ASP A 302 14.56 -3.22 15.42
N LEU A 303 13.36 -2.99 15.98
CA LEU A 303 13.18 -3.13 17.42
C LEU A 303 13.29 -4.58 17.90
N ILE A 304 12.91 -5.54 17.07
CA ILE A 304 12.96 -6.95 17.42
C ILE A 304 14.39 -7.46 17.24
N ASP A 305 15.01 -7.18 16.09
CA ASP A 305 16.35 -7.69 15.78
C ASP A 305 17.43 -7.15 16.73
N PHE A 306 17.26 -5.93 17.24
CA PHE A 306 18.21 -5.27 18.14
C PHE A 306 17.83 -5.36 19.63
N ASP A 307 16.80 -6.12 20.00
CA ASP A 307 16.28 -6.23 21.38
C ASP A 307 15.92 -4.85 21.99
N LEU A 308 15.28 -3.99 21.19
CA LEU A 308 14.83 -2.65 21.57
C LEU A 308 13.31 -2.55 21.78
N ALA A 309 12.59 -3.66 21.59
CA ALA A 309 11.17 -3.74 21.90
C ALA A 309 10.92 -3.80 23.42
N GLY A 310 9.79 -3.22 23.84
CA GLY A 310 9.31 -3.19 25.21
C GLY A 310 7.90 -3.78 25.31
N ASP A 311 7.35 -3.71 26.52
CA ASP A 311 5.99 -4.16 26.81
C ASP A 311 4.96 -3.05 26.53
N GLU A 312 3.72 -3.46 26.27
CA GLU A 312 2.59 -2.55 26.19
C GLU A 312 2.43 -1.74 27.50
N PRO A 313 2.21 -0.40 27.42
CA PRO A 313 1.98 0.41 28.61
C PRO A 313 0.76 -0.04 29.41
N ALA A 314 0.92 -0.16 30.73
CA ALA A 314 -0.17 -0.58 31.60
C ALA A 314 -1.39 0.37 31.51
N GLY A 315 -2.56 -0.21 31.21
CA GLY A 315 -3.82 0.54 31.11
C GLY A 315 -4.00 1.31 29.79
N PHE A 316 -3.20 1.01 28.77
CA PHE A 316 -3.48 1.46 27.41
C PHE A 316 -4.68 0.69 26.85
N GLU A 317 -5.68 1.42 26.35
CA GLU A 317 -6.87 0.85 25.70
C GLU A 317 -7.10 1.62 24.40
N VAL A 318 -6.91 0.96 23.26
CA VAL A 318 -7.19 1.47 21.91
C VAL A 318 -7.78 0.33 21.09
N GLY A 319 -8.78 0.65 20.26
CA GLY A 319 -9.58 -0.35 19.55
C GLY A 319 -11.00 -0.45 20.11
N PRO A 320 -11.92 -1.13 19.41
CA PRO A 320 -13.23 -1.44 19.94
C PRO A 320 -13.11 -2.32 21.19
N SER A 321 -13.78 -1.96 22.27
CA SER A 321 -13.83 -2.83 23.45
C SER A 321 -14.68 -4.08 23.17
N GLU A 322 -14.54 -5.11 24.01
CA GLU A 322 -15.41 -6.29 23.97
C GLU A 322 -16.87 -5.97 24.38
N ASN A 323 -17.19 -4.71 24.71
CA ASN A 323 -18.53 -4.29 25.07
C ASN A 323 -19.39 -4.07 23.81
N PRO A 324 -20.48 -4.84 23.61
CA PRO A 324 -21.38 -4.68 22.46
C PRO A 324 -22.09 -3.32 22.41
N GLU A 325 -22.08 -2.55 23.49
CA GLU A 325 -22.65 -1.19 23.59
C GLU A 325 -21.60 -0.09 23.36
N ASP A 326 -20.35 -0.43 23.06
CA ASP A 326 -19.31 0.55 22.78
C ASP A 326 -19.51 1.20 21.40
N GLU A 327 -19.63 2.52 21.38
CA GLU A 327 -19.76 3.31 20.15
C GLU A 327 -18.38 3.58 19.50
N PHE A 328 -17.27 3.25 20.18
CA PHE A 328 -15.91 3.41 19.67
C PHE A 328 -15.49 2.19 18.83
N VAL A 329 -15.58 2.31 17.50
CA VAL A 329 -15.28 1.22 16.53
C VAL A 329 -13.96 1.44 15.79
N GLU A 330 -13.18 2.45 16.19
CA GLU A 330 -11.90 2.74 15.54
C GLU A 330 -10.87 1.66 15.89
N MET A 331 -10.41 0.92 14.88
CA MET A 331 -9.33 -0.05 15.01
C MET A 331 -8.01 0.67 15.34
N ASP A 332 -7.14 -0.01 16.07
CA ASP A 332 -5.82 0.50 16.38
C ASP A 332 -4.94 0.57 15.11
N ALA A 333 -4.66 1.79 14.65
CA ALA A 333 -3.87 2.04 13.45
C ALA A 333 -2.40 1.59 13.56
N ASP A 334 -1.90 1.34 14.78
CA ASP A 334 -0.54 0.94 15.05
C ASP A 334 -0.46 -0.50 15.62
N GLU A 335 -1.52 -1.31 15.54
CA GLU A 335 -1.61 -2.68 16.09
C GLU A 335 -0.42 -3.56 15.69
N ASP A 336 -0.01 -3.47 14.42
CA ASP A 336 1.09 -4.26 13.86
C ASP A 336 2.49 -3.79 14.32
N LEU A 337 2.62 -2.65 14.99
CA LEU A 337 3.91 -2.09 15.37
C LEU A 337 4.35 -2.54 16.77
N PRO A 338 5.63 -2.91 16.97
CA PRO A 338 6.12 -3.27 18.28
C PRO A 338 6.20 -2.06 19.21
N TRP A 339 5.88 -2.27 20.49
CA TRP A 339 6.09 -1.27 21.53
C TRP A 339 7.58 -1.00 21.75
N PRO A 340 8.03 0.26 21.88
CA PRO A 340 9.42 0.58 22.14
C PRO A 340 9.81 0.45 23.62
N ASP A 341 11.02 -0.06 23.89
CA ASP A 341 11.72 0.17 25.15
C ASP A 341 12.56 1.45 25.02
N VAL A 342 12.01 2.56 25.55
CA VAL A 342 12.58 3.90 25.40
C VAL A 342 14.00 3.99 25.97
N ASP A 343 14.27 3.32 27.09
CA ASP A 343 15.58 3.36 27.76
C ASP A 343 16.63 2.60 26.93
N LYS A 344 16.29 1.41 26.42
CA LYS A 344 17.18 0.66 25.52
C LYS A 344 17.44 1.42 24.22
N ILE A 345 16.42 2.02 23.61
CA ILE A 345 16.56 2.82 22.38
C ILE A 345 17.44 4.04 22.64
N ALA A 346 17.26 4.75 23.76
CA ALA A 346 18.09 5.89 24.12
C ALA A 346 19.56 5.50 24.33
N GLN A 347 19.80 4.36 24.99
CA GLN A 347 21.14 3.82 25.18
C GLN A 347 21.77 3.39 23.84
N TRP A 348 21.00 2.72 22.97
CA TRP A 348 21.45 2.37 21.64
C TRP A 348 21.84 3.63 20.85
N TRP A 349 20.98 4.65 20.82
CA TRP A 349 21.26 5.88 20.09
C TRP A 349 22.52 6.59 20.60
N ALA A 350 22.72 6.65 21.92
CA ALA A 350 23.93 7.22 22.50
C ALA A 350 25.22 6.54 22.03
N ASN A 351 25.17 5.24 21.74
CA ASN A 351 26.32 4.44 21.29
C ASN A 351 26.56 4.49 19.77
N TYR A 352 25.50 4.70 18.96
CA TYR A 352 25.58 4.59 17.49
C TYR A 352 25.41 5.90 16.74
N LYS A 353 25.01 7.00 17.39
CA LYS A 353 24.78 8.31 16.74
C LYS A 353 25.95 8.85 15.93
N ASP A 354 27.18 8.54 16.33
CA ASP A 354 28.39 9.05 15.67
C ASP A 354 28.64 8.40 14.29
N HIS A 355 27.89 7.34 13.93
CA HIS A 355 27.88 6.77 12.58
C HIS A 355 27.05 7.59 11.58
N TYR A 356 26.30 8.58 12.04
CA TYR A 356 25.37 9.35 11.23
C TYR A 356 25.88 10.77 11.00
N ALA A 357 25.93 11.19 9.74
CA ALA A 357 26.26 12.56 9.39
C ALA A 357 25.04 13.48 9.62
N ALA A 358 25.26 14.61 10.30
CA ALA A 358 24.18 15.51 10.71
C ALA A 358 23.40 16.16 9.56
N HIS A 359 24.04 16.32 8.39
CA HIS A 359 23.46 16.99 7.21
C HIS A 359 23.09 16.01 6.08
N GLU A 360 23.08 14.71 6.37
CA GLU A 360 22.73 13.67 5.41
C GLU A 360 21.39 13.04 5.79
N ARG A 361 20.61 12.67 4.77
CA ARG A 361 19.34 11.97 4.95
C ARG A 361 19.56 10.46 4.86
N TYR A 362 18.92 9.73 5.74
CA TYR A 362 19.03 8.28 5.86
C TYR A 362 17.67 7.62 5.67
N LEU A 363 17.69 6.43 5.07
CA LEU A 363 16.60 5.48 5.10
C LEU A 363 17.18 4.12 5.51
N CYS A 364 16.60 3.52 6.54
CA CYS A 364 17.04 2.27 7.15
C CYS A 364 18.54 2.26 7.50
N GLY A 365 19.04 3.36 8.07
CA GLY A 365 20.44 3.47 8.49
C GLY A 365 21.44 3.66 7.36
N GLN A 366 20.97 3.83 6.12
CA GLN A 366 21.82 4.06 4.95
C GLN A 366 21.56 5.45 4.34
N PRO A 367 22.60 6.17 3.88
CA PRO A 367 22.39 7.39 3.10
C PRO A 367 21.48 7.15 1.91
N ILE A 368 20.57 8.07 1.62
CA ILE A 368 19.63 7.95 0.49
C ILE A 368 20.38 8.12 -0.83
N ASN A 369 20.60 7.01 -1.55
CA ASN A 369 21.17 6.98 -2.89
C ASN A 369 20.70 5.74 -3.65
N VAL A 370 20.93 5.68 -4.97
CA VAL A 370 20.40 4.59 -5.81
C VAL A 370 20.86 3.20 -5.35
N GLU A 371 22.10 3.05 -4.87
CA GLU A 371 22.64 1.75 -4.43
C GLU A 371 21.96 1.28 -3.14
N SER A 372 21.91 2.14 -2.12
CA SER A 372 21.28 1.81 -0.84
C SER A 372 19.78 1.53 -0.98
N LEU A 373 19.09 2.31 -1.81
CA LEU A 373 17.65 2.14 -2.05
C LEU A 373 17.33 0.82 -2.75
N ASN A 374 18.12 0.41 -3.76
CA ASN A 374 17.93 -0.90 -4.38
C ASN A 374 18.19 -2.05 -3.39
N ARG A 375 19.18 -1.90 -2.49
CA ARG A 375 19.37 -2.87 -1.41
C ARG A 375 18.13 -2.95 -0.50
N ILE A 376 17.56 -1.82 -0.10
CA ILE A 376 16.34 -1.79 0.74
C ILE A 376 15.15 -2.43 0.01
N ILE A 377 15.01 -2.22 -1.31
CA ILE A 377 13.99 -2.91 -2.13
C ILE A 377 14.11 -4.43 -2.05
N ASP A 378 15.34 -4.96 -1.98
CA ASP A 378 15.59 -6.40 -1.99
C ASP A 378 15.40 -7.05 -0.62
N ILE A 379 15.92 -6.43 0.45
CA ILE A 379 16.01 -7.07 1.79
C ILE A 379 15.20 -6.39 2.88
N GLY A 380 14.61 -5.22 2.63
CA GLY A 380 13.84 -4.48 3.63
C GLY A 380 12.48 -5.10 3.94
N LYS A 381 11.86 -4.63 5.04
CA LYS A 381 10.45 -4.84 5.34
C LYS A 381 9.56 -4.10 4.33
N GLN A 382 8.28 -4.47 4.17
CA GLN A 382 7.43 -3.94 3.11
C GLN A 382 7.29 -2.42 3.17
N THR A 383 7.14 -1.82 4.35
CA THR A 383 7.08 -0.35 4.51
C THR A 383 8.38 0.31 4.04
N HIS A 384 9.55 -0.26 4.40
CA HIS A 384 10.85 0.20 3.91
C HIS A 384 11.00 0.06 2.39
N ARG A 385 10.50 -1.05 1.81
CA ARG A 385 10.51 -1.27 0.35
C ARG A 385 9.64 -0.23 -0.36
N HIS A 386 8.46 0.09 0.16
CA HIS A 386 7.61 1.16 -0.36
C HIS A 386 8.29 2.52 -0.30
N ALA A 387 8.90 2.86 0.84
CA ALA A 387 9.68 4.07 1.02
C ALA A 387 10.80 4.17 -0.03
N ALA A 388 11.58 3.11 -0.19
CA ALA A 388 12.69 3.08 -1.15
C ALA A 388 12.21 3.19 -2.60
N ALA A 389 11.05 2.63 -2.93
CA ALA A 389 10.45 2.75 -4.27
C ALA A 389 10.09 4.21 -4.58
N LEU A 390 9.52 4.93 -3.62
CA LEU A 390 9.22 6.36 -3.76
C LEU A 390 10.51 7.18 -3.94
N GLU A 391 11.53 6.96 -3.10
CA GLU A 391 12.81 7.66 -3.22
C GLU A 391 13.47 7.44 -4.59
N LEU A 392 13.48 6.20 -5.09
CA LEU A 392 14.02 5.88 -6.41
C LEU A 392 13.28 6.62 -7.53
N THR A 393 11.94 6.72 -7.44
CA THR A 393 11.14 7.47 -8.40
C THR A 393 11.41 8.98 -8.29
N LEU A 394 11.56 9.53 -7.09
CA LEU A 394 11.88 10.95 -6.88
C LEU A 394 13.28 11.32 -7.40
N ILE A 395 14.26 10.42 -7.28
CA ILE A 395 15.61 10.58 -7.86
C ILE A 395 15.57 10.55 -9.39
N SER A 396 14.65 9.78 -9.99
CA SER A 396 14.52 9.63 -11.44
C SER A 396 13.07 9.78 -11.90
N PRO A 397 12.49 11.01 -11.86
CA PRO A 397 11.09 11.20 -12.17
C PRO A 397 10.71 10.68 -13.55
N GLY A 398 9.49 10.18 -13.69
CA GLY A 398 8.97 9.63 -14.96
C GLY A 398 9.42 8.21 -15.29
N LYS A 399 10.16 7.54 -14.40
CA LYS A 399 10.22 6.08 -14.41
C LYS A 399 8.96 5.52 -13.72
N PRO A 400 8.42 4.38 -14.18
CA PRO A 400 7.37 3.69 -13.44
C PRO A 400 7.80 3.41 -12.00
N LEU A 401 6.88 3.62 -11.06
CA LEU A 401 7.10 3.30 -9.65
C LEU A 401 7.34 1.78 -9.51
N ILE A 402 8.29 1.36 -8.70
CA ILE A 402 8.51 -0.08 -8.44
C ILE A 402 7.30 -0.62 -7.67
N GLU A 403 6.64 -1.67 -8.19
CA GLU A 403 5.55 -2.35 -7.49
C GLU A 403 6.11 -3.39 -6.53
N VAL A 404 6.35 -2.98 -5.28
CA VAL A 404 6.99 -3.84 -4.28
C VAL A 404 6.08 -4.97 -3.76
N ARG A 405 4.77 -4.88 -4.02
CA ARG A 405 3.76 -5.88 -3.65
C ARG A 405 3.53 -6.93 -4.73
N ALA A 406 4.15 -6.75 -5.91
CA ALA A 406 4.06 -7.70 -7.00
C ALA A 406 4.54 -9.08 -6.53
N ARG A 407 3.86 -10.13 -6.99
CA ARG A 407 4.23 -11.51 -6.73
C ARG A 407 5.68 -11.75 -7.17
N SER A 408 6.45 -12.44 -6.33
CA SER A 408 7.78 -12.91 -6.73
C SER A 408 7.64 -13.94 -7.86
N ALA A 409 8.29 -13.67 -9.01
CA ALA A 409 8.24 -14.51 -10.20
C ALA A 409 9.05 -15.81 -10.07
#